data_AF-A0AAW9D1C8-F1
#
_entry.id   AF-A0AAW9D1C8-F1
#
_cell.length_a   1.000
_cell.length_b   1.000
_cell.length_c   1.000
_cell.angle_alpha   90.00
_cell.angle_beta   90.00
_cell.angle_gamma   90.00
#
_symmetry.space_group_name_H-M   'P 1'
#
loop_
_entity.id
_entity.type
_entity.pdbx_description
1 polymer ?
#
loop_
_entity_poly.entity_id
_entity_poly.type
_entity_poly.pdbx_seq_one_letter_code
_entity_poly.pdbx_strand_id
1 'polypeptide(L)'
;MMRSIAGLNAGRPRTVPRRSTPHYAPQRRREPLMRGSRGIALPGVLALAASLLVMSHAWFEIAKTEVRRTTNVASRFIAFRAADAALEACADALGSGAARLPSASGGTAPTHEPSGWRQPGAFDGIGAFRPYAGWPGAAQAPSCLIEAWRLPARPDARAYLVTARGVGAARDTVEWLQLQIAIESGRVERRWRRVVGRPA
;
A
#
# COMPACT_ATOMS: atom_id res chain seq x y z
N MET A 1 -13.59 52.53 40.75
CA MET A 1 -12.48 52.96 41.63
C MET A 1 -11.49 53.74 40.76
N MET A 2 -11.53 55.08 40.75
CA MET A 2 -10.67 55.97 41.57
C MET A 2 -9.18 55.63 41.37
N ARG A 3 -8.29 56.50 40.86
CA ARG A 3 -8.14 57.94 41.13
C ARG A 3 -7.44 58.70 40.00
N SER A 4 -7.82 59.98 39.94
CA SER A 4 -7.12 61.14 39.39
C SER A 4 -5.71 61.34 39.99
N ILE A 5 -4.84 62.14 39.35
CA ILE A 5 -4.23 63.36 39.94
C ILE A 5 -3.52 64.13 38.83
N ALA A 6 -4.00 65.35 38.59
CA ALA A 6 -3.29 66.43 37.93
C ALA A 6 -2.24 67.04 38.87
N GLY A 7 -1.14 67.54 38.34
CA GLY A 7 -0.15 68.28 39.12
C GLY A 7 0.75 69.13 38.25
N LEU A 8 0.28 70.34 37.92
CA LEU A 8 1.14 71.46 37.55
C LEU A 8 2.02 71.82 38.75
N ASN A 9 3.32 72.01 38.53
CA ASN A 9 4.08 72.89 39.41
C ASN A 9 5.23 73.60 38.70
N ALA A 10 5.41 74.84 39.11
CA ALA A 10 6.15 75.90 38.45
C ALA A 10 7.63 75.97 38.89
N GLY A 11 8.47 76.50 38.00
CA GLY A 11 9.37 77.61 38.33
C GLY A 11 10.74 77.35 38.98
N ARG A 12 11.79 77.46 38.12
CA ARG A 12 13.16 78.01 38.34
C ARG A 12 14.19 77.18 39.14
N PRO A 13 15.52 77.47 39.00
CA PRO A 13 16.22 78.34 38.05
C PRO A 13 17.26 77.62 37.16
N ARG A 14 17.66 78.34 36.10
CA ARG A 14 18.76 78.02 35.17
C ARG A 14 20.09 77.90 35.91
N THR A 15 20.77 76.77 35.72
CA THR A 15 22.23 76.70 35.74
C THR A 15 22.69 76.32 34.34
N VAL A 16 23.56 77.15 33.77
CA VAL A 16 24.11 76.99 32.42
C VAL A 16 25.37 76.12 32.54
N PRO A 17 25.41 74.90 32.00
CA PRO A 17 26.66 74.18 31.84
C PRO A 17 27.30 74.65 30.53
N ARG A 18 28.46 75.28 30.73
CA ARG A 18 29.55 75.54 29.79
C ARG A 18 29.51 74.69 28.51
N ARG A 19 29.29 75.38 27.39
CA ARG A 19 29.33 74.89 26.00
C ARG A 19 30.70 74.31 25.69
N SER A 20 30.84 72.98 25.74
CA SER A 20 31.93 72.26 25.09
C SER A 20 31.55 72.09 23.61
N THR A 21 32.26 72.79 22.74
CA THR A 21 32.18 72.60 21.29
C THR A 21 32.57 71.17 20.94
N PRO A 22 31.70 70.35 20.34
CA PRO A 22 32.15 69.13 19.69
C PRO A 22 32.94 69.56 18.46
N HIS A 23 34.21 69.19 18.40
CA HIS A 23 34.94 69.21 17.14
C HIS A 23 34.19 68.33 16.14
N TYR A 24 33.55 68.99 15.17
CA TYR A 24 32.99 68.33 14.00
C TYR A 24 34.16 67.85 13.14
N ALA A 25 34.69 66.67 13.47
CA ALA A 25 35.52 65.94 12.54
C ALA A 25 34.66 65.61 11.31
N PRO A 26 35.09 65.91 10.08
CA PRO A 26 34.32 65.54 8.91
C PRO A 26 34.23 64.02 8.88
N GLN A 27 33.04 63.53 9.20
CA GLN A 27 32.68 62.14 9.05
C GLN A 27 32.69 61.87 7.56
N ARG A 28 33.85 61.46 7.03
CA ARG A 28 33.95 60.89 5.68
C ARG A 28 32.91 59.79 5.66
N ARG A 29 31.79 60.05 4.99
CA ARG A 29 30.94 59.00 4.43
C ARG A 29 31.90 58.18 3.59
N ARG A 30 32.39 57.10 4.17
CA ARG A 30 32.74 55.92 3.39
C ARG A 30 31.41 55.45 2.86
N GLU A 31 31.01 56.02 1.72
CA GLU A 31 30.17 55.25 0.82
C GLU A 31 30.88 53.91 0.69
N PRO A 32 30.22 52.79 1.05
CA PRO A 32 30.73 51.51 0.67
C PRO A 32 30.74 51.55 -0.85
N LEU A 33 31.92 51.80 -1.43
CA LEU A 33 32.22 51.39 -2.79
C LEU A 33 31.74 49.95 -2.82
N MET A 34 30.64 49.69 -3.52
CA MET A 34 30.20 48.35 -3.91
C MET A 34 31.28 47.82 -4.83
N ARG A 35 32.40 47.42 -4.21
CA ARG A 35 33.51 46.71 -4.79
C ARG A 35 32.91 45.35 -5.07
N GLY A 36 32.47 45.16 -6.31
CA GLY A 36 31.60 44.07 -6.72
C GLY A 36 32.00 42.75 -6.07
N SER A 37 31.03 42.12 -5.40
CA SER A 37 31.09 40.80 -4.76
C SER A 37 31.34 39.67 -5.76
N ARG A 38 32.40 39.78 -6.56
CA ARG A 38 32.81 38.81 -7.58
C ARG A 38 33.23 37.45 -6.97
N GLY A 39 33.35 37.36 -5.64
CA GLY A 39 33.65 36.11 -4.93
C GLY A 39 32.46 35.39 -4.29
N ILE A 40 31.29 36.03 -4.12
CA ILE A 40 30.14 35.45 -3.38
C ILE A 40 28.96 35.08 -4.31
N ALA A 41 28.89 35.67 -5.50
CA ALA A 41 27.81 35.39 -6.45
C ALA A 41 27.76 33.91 -6.87
N LEU A 42 28.92 33.30 -7.16
CA LEU A 42 29.01 31.90 -7.56
C LEU A 42 28.54 30.93 -6.44
N PRO A 43 29.08 30.97 -5.21
CA PRO A 43 28.62 30.07 -4.15
C PRO A 43 27.15 30.31 -3.79
N GLY A 44 26.63 31.54 -3.87
CA GLY A 44 25.21 31.82 -3.66
C GLY A 44 24.31 31.17 -4.70
N VAL A 45 24.65 31.30 -5.99
CA VAL A 45 23.91 30.64 -7.07
C VAL A 45 24.01 29.12 -6.96
N LEU A 46 25.19 28.58 -6.63
CA LEU A 46 25.37 27.15 -6.40
C LEU A 46 24.53 26.64 -5.22
N ALA A 47 24.44 27.40 -4.13
CA ALA A 47 23.60 27.04 -2.99
C ALA A 47 22.11 27.03 -3.39
N LEU A 48 21.62 28.05 -4.10
CA LEU A 48 20.25 28.09 -4.60
C LEU A 48 19.96 26.96 -5.58
N ALA A 49 20.86 26.70 -6.53
CA ALA A 49 20.75 25.60 -7.47
C ALA A 49 20.72 24.25 -6.74
N ALA A 50 21.60 24.05 -5.74
CA ALA A 50 21.62 22.86 -4.91
C ALA A 50 20.30 22.68 -4.15
N SER A 51 19.76 23.74 -3.52
CA SER A 51 18.46 23.68 -2.84
C SER A 51 17.32 23.32 -3.80
N LEU A 52 17.29 23.91 -4.99
CA LEU A 52 16.28 23.60 -6.01
C LEU A 52 16.40 22.15 -6.52
N LEU A 53 17.63 21.66 -6.72
CA LEU A 53 17.88 20.28 -7.11
C LEU A 53 17.43 19.29 -6.04
N VAL A 54 17.77 19.53 -4.77
CA VAL A 54 17.36 18.68 -3.64
C VAL A 54 15.83 18.65 -3.51
N MET A 55 15.17 19.80 -3.60
CA MET A 55 13.70 19.87 -3.55
C MET A 55 13.06 19.12 -4.72
N SER A 56 13.55 19.32 -5.95
CA SER A 56 13.04 18.63 -7.14
C SER A 56 13.24 17.12 -7.05
N HIS A 57 14.38 16.68 -6.52
CA HIS A 57 14.65 15.26 -6.28
C HIS A 57 13.68 14.66 -5.26
N ALA A 58 13.39 15.37 -4.16
CA ALA A 58 12.41 14.90 -3.16
C ALA A 58 11.02 14.71 -3.78
N TRP A 59 10.55 15.67 -4.59
CA TRP A 59 9.26 15.54 -5.31
C TRP A 59 9.25 14.40 -6.33
N PHE A 60 10.37 14.19 -7.03
CA PHE A 60 10.49 13.08 -7.98
C PHE A 60 10.41 11.72 -7.27
N GLU A 61 11.04 11.57 -6.10
CA GLU A 61 10.89 10.36 -5.29
C GLU A 61 9.46 10.14 -4.83
N ILE A 62 8.78 11.19 -4.35
CA ILE A 62 7.36 11.10 -3.96
C ILE A 62 6.51 10.64 -5.15
N ALA A 63 6.64 11.28 -6.31
CA ALA A 63 5.91 10.91 -7.52
C ALA A 63 6.19 9.46 -7.95
N LYS A 64 7.45 9.02 -7.92
CA LYS A 64 7.82 7.63 -8.22
C LYS A 64 7.20 6.63 -7.25
N THR A 65 7.20 6.94 -5.96
CA THR A 65 6.59 6.06 -4.95
C THR A 65 5.08 5.94 -5.15
N GLU A 66 4.41 7.02 -5.53
CA GLU A 66 2.97 7.01 -5.81
C GLU A 66 2.63 6.17 -7.05
N VAL A 67 3.39 6.32 -8.14
CA VAL A 67 3.23 5.47 -9.32
C VAL A 67 3.43 3.99 -8.98
N ARG A 68 4.45 3.64 -8.20
CA ARG A 68 4.67 2.25 -7.76
C ARG A 68 3.52 1.71 -6.90
N ARG A 69 2.95 2.55 -6.03
CA ARG A 69 1.79 2.16 -5.22
C ARG A 69 0.57 1.87 -6.09
N THR A 70 0.25 2.75 -7.03
CA THR A 70 -0.89 2.55 -7.93
C THR A 70 -0.73 1.30 -8.80
N THR A 71 0.46 1.03 -9.33
CA THR A 71 0.72 -0.21 -10.10
C THR A 71 0.61 -1.46 -9.23
N ASN A 72 1.07 -1.42 -7.99
CA ASN A 72 0.95 -2.55 -7.05
C ASN A 72 -0.51 -2.83 -6.69
N VAL A 73 -1.30 -1.77 -6.46
CA VAL A 73 -2.74 -1.87 -6.19
C VAL A 73 -3.47 -2.45 -7.40
N ALA A 74 -3.21 -1.93 -8.60
CA ALA A 74 -3.80 -2.47 -9.83
C ALA A 74 -3.46 -3.95 -10.04
N SER A 75 -2.20 -4.34 -9.83
CA SER A 75 -1.75 -5.74 -9.91
C SER A 75 -2.50 -6.65 -8.92
N ARG A 76 -2.71 -6.18 -7.67
CA ARG A 76 -3.49 -6.93 -6.67
C ARG A 76 -4.95 -7.08 -7.05
N PHE A 77 -5.57 -6.04 -7.62
CA PHE A 77 -6.94 -6.14 -8.13
C PHE A 77 -7.07 -7.17 -9.25
N ILE A 78 -6.11 -7.20 -10.18
CA ILE A 78 -6.06 -8.23 -11.24
C ILE A 78 -5.97 -9.62 -10.61
N ALA A 79 -5.05 -9.82 -9.65
CA ALA A 79 -4.87 -11.09 -8.97
C ALA A 79 -6.15 -11.53 -8.25
N PHE A 80 -6.80 -10.63 -7.50
CA PHE A 80 -8.04 -10.91 -6.79
C PHE A 80 -9.18 -11.28 -7.76
N ARG A 81 -9.36 -10.53 -8.84
CA ARG A 81 -10.41 -10.81 -9.84
C ARG A 81 -10.16 -12.13 -10.58
N ALA A 82 -8.90 -12.46 -10.86
CA ALA A 82 -8.54 -13.73 -11.45
C ALA A 82 -8.83 -14.90 -10.48
N ALA A 83 -8.51 -14.74 -9.19
CA ALA A 83 -8.80 -15.73 -8.15
C ALA A 83 -10.31 -15.93 -7.97
N ASP A 84 -11.08 -14.84 -7.93
CA ASP A 84 -12.53 -14.84 -7.76
C ASP A 84 -13.24 -15.56 -8.93
N ALA A 85 -12.86 -15.21 -10.15
CA ALA A 85 -13.41 -15.86 -11.35
C ALA A 85 -13.06 -17.36 -11.43
N ALA A 86 -11.87 -17.75 -10.98
CA ALA A 86 -11.52 -19.16 -10.88
C ALA A 86 -12.29 -19.86 -9.76
N LEU A 87 -12.50 -19.20 -8.61
CA LEU A 87 -13.24 -19.76 -7.48
C LEU A 87 -14.69 -20.10 -7.86
N GLU A 88 -15.39 -19.17 -8.52
CA GLU A 88 -16.74 -19.40 -9.02
C GLU A 88 -16.79 -20.51 -10.08
N ALA A 89 -15.89 -20.47 -11.07
CA ALA A 89 -15.84 -21.51 -12.10
C ALA A 89 -15.58 -22.91 -11.52
N CYS A 90 -14.78 -23.02 -10.46
CA CYS A 90 -14.54 -24.28 -9.76
C CYS A 90 -15.71 -24.71 -8.89
N ALA A 91 -16.39 -23.77 -8.24
CA ALA A 91 -17.61 -24.03 -7.48
C ALA A 91 -18.73 -24.55 -8.39
N ASP A 92 -18.85 -23.98 -9.59
CA ASP A 92 -19.84 -24.40 -10.58
C ASP A 92 -19.48 -25.75 -11.20
N ALA A 93 -18.22 -25.97 -11.56
CA ALA A 93 -17.74 -27.27 -12.02
C ALA A 93 -17.92 -28.37 -10.97
N LEU A 94 -17.79 -28.04 -9.68
CA LEU A 94 -18.07 -28.97 -8.59
C LEU A 94 -19.57 -29.27 -8.49
N GLY A 95 -20.43 -28.25 -8.57
CA GLY A 95 -21.88 -28.40 -8.54
C GLY A 95 -22.44 -29.21 -9.72
N SER A 96 -21.86 -29.06 -10.91
CA SER A 96 -22.25 -29.81 -12.10
C SER A 96 -21.62 -31.20 -12.20
N GLY A 97 -20.69 -31.55 -11.30
CA GLY A 97 -19.93 -32.79 -11.36
C GLY A 97 -18.85 -32.83 -12.46
N ALA A 98 -18.57 -31.70 -13.13
CA ALA A 98 -17.54 -31.60 -14.17
C ALA A 98 -16.12 -31.44 -13.61
N ALA A 99 -15.97 -31.11 -12.33
CA ALA A 99 -14.68 -30.95 -11.68
C ALA A 99 -13.90 -32.27 -11.65
N ARG A 100 -12.67 -32.27 -12.19
CA ARG A 100 -11.69 -33.32 -11.91
C ARG A 100 -11.20 -33.15 -10.48
N LEU A 101 -11.85 -33.84 -9.56
CA LEU A 101 -11.34 -34.03 -8.22
C LEU A 101 -10.05 -34.87 -8.35
N PRO A 102 -8.94 -34.48 -7.69
CA PRO A 102 -7.86 -35.42 -7.47
C PRO A 102 -8.50 -36.67 -6.88
N SER A 103 -8.42 -37.81 -7.60
CA SER A 103 -8.91 -39.08 -7.08
C SER A 103 -8.34 -39.21 -5.67
N ALA A 104 -9.21 -39.19 -4.66
CA ALA A 104 -8.81 -39.54 -3.32
C ALA A 104 -8.13 -40.90 -3.45
N SER A 105 -6.81 -40.94 -3.26
CA SER A 105 -5.97 -42.10 -3.48
C SER A 105 -6.42 -43.21 -2.53
N GLY A 106 -7.44 -43.99 -2.89
CA GLY A 106 -7.96 -45.14 -2.14
C GLY A 106 -8.31 -44.91 -0.66
N GLY A 107 -8.27 -43.66 -0.17
CA GLY A 107 -8.29 -43.33 1.24
C GLY A 107 -9.54 -42.57 1.62
N THR A 108 -10.12 -42.94 2.75
CA THR A 108 -11.24 -42.24 3.38
C THR A 108 -10.94 -40.75 3.51
N ALA A 109 -11.81 -39.88 3.00
CA ALA A 109 -11.63 -38.43 3.11
C ALA A 109 -11.39 -38.01 4.57
N PRO A 110 -10.44 -37.08 4.81
CA PRO A 110 -10.05 -36.68 6.15
C PRO A 110 -11.24 -36.09 6.91
N THR A 111 -11.29 -36.34 8.21
CA THR A 111 -12.28 -35.78 9.14
C THR A 111 -11.93 -34.36 9.60
N HIS A 112 -10.73 -33.89 9.24
CA HIS A 112 -10.23 -32.53 9.52
C HIS A 112 -10.22 -31.70 8.23
N GLU A 113 -10.13 -30.37 8.40
CA GLU A 113 -10.10 -29.45 7.27
C GLU A 113 -8.86 -29.66 6.38
N PRO A 114 -9.03 -29.74 5.04
CA PRO A 114 -7.91 -29.92 4.14
C PRO A 114 -6.89 -28.78 4.21
N SER A 115 -5.62 -29.15 4.04
CA SER A 115 -4.49 -28.21 4.03
C SER A 115 -3.51 -28.48 2.89
N GLY A 116 -3.86 -29.32 1.92
CA GLY A 116 -3.04 -29.63 0.76
C GLY A 116 -2.76 -28.39 -0.11
N TRP A 117 -3.69 -27.43 -0.15
CA TRP A 117 -3.46 -26.12 -0.78
C TRP A 117 -2.25 -25.35 -0.26
N ARG A 118 -1.76 -25.67 0.96
CA ARG A 118 -0.56 -25.04 1.53
C ARG A 118 0.74 -25.67 1.04
N GLN A 119 0.69 -26.84 0.41
CA GLN A 119 1.88 -27.53 -0.03
C GLN A 119 2.57 -26.75 -1.17
N PRO A 120 3.90 -26.65 -1.17
CA PRO A 120 4.64 -26.06 -2.28
C PRO A 120 4.25 -26.73 -3.61
N GLY A 121 3.95 -25.92 -4.63
CA GLY A 121 3.58 -26.43 -5.96
C GLY A 121 2.18 -27.03 -6.08
N ALA A 122 1.33 -26.98 -5.05
CA ALA A 122 -0.04 -27.51 -5.09
C ALA A 122 -0.89 -26.98 -6.28
N PHE A 123 -0.58 -25.76 -6.73
CA PHE A 123 -1.26 -25.08 -7.83
C PHE A 123 -0.55 -25.19 -9.19
N ASP A 124 0.61 -25.84 -9.23
CA ASP A 124 1.46 -25.96 -10.42
C ASP A 124 1.43 -27.36 -11.03
N GLY A 125 0.94 -28.36 -10.27
CA GLY A 125 0.76 -29.74 -10.72
C GLY A 125 -0.59 -30.05 -11.38
N ILE A 126 -0.75 -31.31 -11.77
CA ILE A 126 -1.95 -31.84 -12.46
C ILE A 126 -3.22 -31.77 -11.60
N GLY A 127 -3.07 -31.70 -10.26
CA GLY A 127 -4.18 -31.59 -9.32
C GLY A 127 -4.86 -30.21 -9.30
N ALA A 128 -4.25 -29.19 -9.91
CA ALA A 128 -4.81 -27.85 -9.97
C ALA A 128 -5.70 -27.69 -11.21
N PHE A 129 -6.97 -27.36 -11.00
CA PHE A 129 -7.90 -27.07 -12.08
C PHE A 129 -7.71 -25.64 -12.59
N ARG A 130 -7.66 -25.48 -13.91
CA ARG A 130 -7.40 -24.19 -14.58
C ARG A 130 -8.58 -23.88 -15.49
N PRO A 131 -9.62 -23.18 -14.98
CA PRO A 131 -10.84 -22.92 -15.75
C PRO A 131 -10.60 -22.01 -16.95
N TYR A 132 -9.55 -21.20 -16.91
CA TYR A 132 -9.19 -20.27 -17.97
C TYR A 132 -7.77 -20.55 -18.46
N ALA A 133 -7.54 -20.44 -19.77
CA ALA A 133 -6.20 -20.55 -20.37
C ALA A 133 -5.31 -19.33 -20.08
N GLY A 134 -5.93 -18.20 -19.72
CA GLY A 134 -5.29 -16.93 -19.37
C GLY A 134 -6.31 -15.99 -18.73
N TRP A 135 -5.85 -14.86 -18.19
CA TRP A 135 -6.73 -13.84 -17.61
C TRP A 135 -6.24 -12.45 -18.00
N PRO A 136 -7.14 -11.49 -18.34
CA PRO A 136 -6.72 -10.17 -18.79
C PRO A 136 -5.79 -9.46 -17.79
N GLY A 137 -4.61 -9.07 -18.27
CA GLY A 137 -3.59 -8.38 -17.46
C GLY A 137 -2.87 -9.26 -16.43
N ALA A 138 -3.18 -10.55 -16.32
CA ALA A 138 -2.50 -11.47 -15.41
C ALA A 138 -1.24 -12.07 -16.04
N ALA A 139 -0.17 -12.21 -15.25
CA ALA A 139 1.07 -12.86 -15.67
C ALA A 139 0.95 -14.39 -15.81
N GLN A 140 -0.11 -14.98 -15.24
CA GLN A 140 -0.39 -16.41 -15.31
C GLN A 140 -1.89 -16.67 -15.20
N ALA A 141 -2.36 -17.70 -15.89
CA ALA A 141 -3.73 -18.15 -15.77
C ALA A 141 -4.08 -18.55 -14.33
N PRO A 142 -5.25 -18.14 -13.81
CA PRO A 142 -5.67 -18.51 -12.47
C PRO A 142 -5.97 -20.01 -12.38
N SER A 143 -5.85 -20.55 -11.17
CA SER A 143 -6.06 -21.97 -10.91
C SER A 143 -6.76 -22.18 -9.57
N CYS A 144 -7.37 -23.35 -9.37
CA CYS A 144 -7.98 -23.72 -8.11
C CYS A 144 -7.62 -25.15 -7.72
N LEU A 145 -7.67 -25.42 -6.42
CA LEU A 145 -7.57 -26.74 -5.83
C LEU A 145 -8.90 -27.06 -5.15
N ILE A 146 -9.41 -28.27 -5.37
CA ILE A 146 -10.65 -28.75 -4.75
C ILE A 146 -10.29 -29.96 -3.88
N GLU A 147 -10.48 -29.81 -2.58
CA GLU A 147 -10.11 -30.82 -1.60
C GLU A 147 -11.34 -31.33 -0.85
N ALA A 148 -11.58 -32.64 -0.89
CA ALA A 148 -12.70 -33.26 -0.19
C ALA A 148 -12.38 -33.53 1.28
N TRP A 149 -13.38 -33.41 2.14
CA TRP A 149 -13.33 -33.75 3.57
C TRP A 149 -14.69 -34.18 4.09
N ARG A 150 -14.72 -34.75 5.30
CA ARG A 150 -15.96 -35.14 5.98
C ARG A 150 -16.29 -34.13 7.06
N LEU A 151 -17.55 -33.71 7.12
CA LEU A 151 -18.09 -32.92 8.21
C LEU A 151 -18.53 -33.87 9.35
N PRO A 152 -17.90 -33.83 10.54
CA PRO A 152 -18.29 -34.71 11.64
C PRO A 152 -19.77 -34.58 12.03
N ALA A 153 -20.31 -33.36 11.94
CA ALA A 153 -21.69 -33.06 12.26
C ALA A 153 -22.69 -33.41 11.14
N ARG A 154 -22.22 -33.71 9.93
CA ARG A 154 -23.06 -34.02 8.75
C ARG A 154 -22.41 -35.14 7.93
N PRO A 155 -22.52 -36.40 8.37
CA PRO A 155 -21.79 -37.52 7.76
C PRO A 155 -22.24 -37.82 6.32
N ASP A 156 -23.49 -37.49 5.98
CA ASP A 156 -24.05 -37.69 4.63
C ASP A 156 -23.73 -36.55 3.67
N ALA A 157 -23.22 -35.42 4.18
CA ALA A 157 -22.82 -34.29 3.36
C ALA A 157 -21.42 -34.48 2.77
N ARG A 158 -21.30 -34.27 1.46
CA ARG A 158 -20.00 -34.19 0.78
C ARG A 158 -19.45 -32.78 0.94
N ALA A 159 -18.38 -32.64 1.71
CA ALA A 159 -17.76 -31.35 1.97
C ALA A 159 -16.51 -31.15 1.13
N TYR A 160 -16.30 -29.93 0.67
CA TYR A 160 -15.17 -29.54 -0.15
C TYR A 160 -14.61 -28.19 0.34
N LEU A 161 -13.30 -28.07 0.32
CA LEU A 161 -12.59 -26.81 0.41
C LEU A 161 -12.08 -26.47 -1.00
N VAL A 162 -12.58 -25.38 -1.57
CA VAL A 162 -12.11 -24.83 -2.84
C VAL A 162 -11.17 -23.68 -2.52
N THR A 163 -9.92 -23.80 -2.92
CA THR A 163 -8.94 -22.71 -2.81
C THR A 163 -8.57 -22.26 -4.22
N ALA A 164 -8.78 -20.99 -4.54
CA ALA A 164 -8.39 -20.40 -5.82
C ALA A 164 -7.16 -19.51 -5.65
N ARG A 165 -6.29 -19.51 -6.67
CA ARG A 165 -5.09 -18.69 -6.79
C ARG A 165 -5.19 -17.84 -8.05
N GLY A 166 -5.06 -16.53 -7.89
CA GLY A 166 -4.94 -15.57 -8.99
C GLY A 166 -3.58 -14.90 -8.96
N VAL A 167 -3.01 -14.65 -10.14
CA VAL A 167 -1.73 -13.95 -10.31
C VAL A 167 -1.99 -12.61 -10.97
N GLY A 168 -1.39 -11.55 -10.43
CA GLY A 168 -1.53 -10.18 -10.92
C GLY A 168 -0.70 -9.93 -12.17
N ALA A 169 -0.49 -8.66 -12.52
CA ALA A 169 0.36 -8.27 -13.65
C ALA A 169 1.82 -8.68 -13.46
N ALA A 170 2.26 -8.81 -12.21
CA ALA A 170 3.57 -9.34 -11.84
C ALA A 170 3.42 -10.70 -11.12
N ARG A 171 4.35 -11.64 -11.38
CA ARG A 171 4.30 -13.01 -10.84
C ARG A 171 4.41 -13.08 -9.32
N ASP A 172 4.96 -12.05 -8.69
CA ASP A 172 5.09 -11.92 -7.23
C ASP A 172 3.80 -11.43 -6.56
N THR A 173 2.88 -10.85 -7.33
CA THR A 173 1.56 -10.42 -6.87
C THR A 173 0.59 -11.57 -7.03
N VAL A 174 0.24 -12.22 -5.93
CA VAL A 174 -0.63 -13.39 -5.94
C VAL A 174 -1.65 -13.23 -4.82
N GLU A 175 -2.89 -13.59 -5.11
CA GLU A 175 -4.01 -13.55 -4.17
C GLU A 175 -4.66 -14.93 -4.11
N TRP A 176 -5.10 -15.34 -2.91
CA TRP A 176 -5.76 -16.61 -2.68
C TRP A 176 -7.12 -16.40 -2.03
N LEU A 177 -8.12 -17.11 -2.53
CA LEU A 177 -9.49 -17.07 -2.03
C LEU A 177 -9.95 -18.47 -1.65
N GLN A 178 -10.76 -18.58 -0.60
CA GLN A 178 -11.30 -19.85 -0.13
C GLN A 178 -12.82 -19.85 0.03
N LEU A 179 -13.43 -20.92 -0.46
CA LEU A 179 -14.84 -21.23 -0.33
C LEU A 179 -15.00 -22.65 0.21
N GLN A 180 -15.86 -22.82 1.22
CA GLN A 180 -16.30 -24.13 1.66
C GLN A 180 -17.63 -24.45 1.00
N ILE A 181 -17.75 -25.66 0.45
CA ILE A 181 -18.97 -26.14 -0.20
C ILE A 181 -19.38 -27.44 0.47
N ALA A 182 -20.63 -27.53 0.92
CA ALA A 182 -21.25 -28.77 1.38
C ALA A 182 -22.39 -29.13 0.43
N ILE A 183 -22.41 -30.38 -0.04
CA ILE A 183 -23.45 -30.90 -0.93
C ILE A 183 -24.14 -32.05 -0.21
N GLU A 184 -25.44 -31.90 0.05
CA GLU A 184 -26.28 -32.89 0.74
C GLU A 184 -27.64 -32.95 0.05
N SER A 185 -28.08 -34.15 -0.36
CA SER A 185 -29.39 -34.37 -1.00
C SER A 185 -29.69 -33.43 -2.19
N GLY A 186 -28.67 -33.11 -2.99
CA GLY A 186 -28.79 -32.21 -4.15
C GLY A 186 -28.78 -30.71 -3.80
N ARG A 187 -28.83 -30.34 -2.52
CA ARG A 187 -28.69 -28.96 -2.07
C ARG A 187 -27.21 -28.61 -1.91
N VAL A 188 -26.83 -27.47 -2.49
CA VAL A 188 -25.46 -26.92 -2.40
C VAL A 188 -25.46 -25.77 -1.40
N GLU A 189 -24.68 -25.92 -0.33
CA GLU A 189 -24.44 -24.87 0.65
C GLU A 189 -23.04 -24.31 0.48
N ARG A 190 -22.95 -22.99 0.30
CA ARG A 190 -21.69 -22.25 0.14
C ARG A 190 -21.43 -21.43 1.39
N ARG A 191 -20.28 -21.64 2.03
CA ARG A 191 -19.82 -20.86 3.18
C ARG A 191 -18.55 -20.12 2.82
N TRP A 192 -18.65 -18.79 2.74
CA TRP A 192 -17.50 -17.94 2.53
C TRP A 192 -16.56 -17.98 3.73
N ARG A 193 -15.26 -18.12 3.48
CA ARG A 193 -14.26 -18.12 4.55
C ARG A 193 -13.46 -16.85 4.58
N ARG A 194 -12.61 -16.60 3.58
CA ARG A 194 -11.75 -15.42 3.55
C ARG A 194 -10.88 -15.36 2.30
N VAL A 195 -10.30 -14.17 2.10
CA VAL A 195 -8.99 -14.00 1.48
C VAL A 195 -7.95 -14.65 2.39
N VAL A 196 -7.18 -15.60 1.86
CA VAL A 196 -6.09 -16.24 2.60
C VAL A 196 -4.74 -15.74 2.12
N GLY A 197 -3.78 -15.64 3.04
CA GLY A 197 -2.41 -15.28 2.69
C GLY A 197 -1.73 -16.38 1.88
N ARG A 198 -0.67 -16.00 1.15
CA ARG A 198 0.27 -16.94 0.53
C ARG A 198 0.66 -18.02 1.56
N PRO A 199 0.58 -19.33 1.22
CA PRO A 199 1.15 -20.38 2.06
C PRO A 199 2.62 -20.07 2.38
N ALA A 200 3.01 -20.21 3.65
CA ALA A 200 4.38 -20.01 4.10
C ALA A 200 5.31 -21.15 3.63
#